data_AF-A0A8T6U5P8-F1
#
_entry.id   AF-A0A8T6U5P8-F1
#
_cell.length_a   1.000
_cell.length_b   1.000
_cell.length_c   1.000
_cell.angle_alpha   90.00
_cell.angle_beta   90.00
_cell.angle_gamma   90.00
#
_symmetry.space_group_name_H-M   'P 1'
#
loop_
_entity.id
_entity.type
_entity.pdbx_description
1 polymer ?
#
loop_
_entity_poly.entity_id
_entity_poly.type
_entity_poly.pdbx_seq_one_letter_code
_entity_poly.pdbx_strand_id
1 'polypeptide(L)'
;MQIKKLAPIIGGIALAIITILLLVPTSDPVVTSVDFTYDSNFKLKEQMQEHGIVMSNPIQIKGDSINEHCNFFKDSSIQSKVEYCTSTELKDSEGNFLGNVHMVGNSKNPQLAMAIIQTDPFLSESPELVLVFQTMIQTLVCDCWEEQKPGGLESIPA
;
A
#
# COMPACT_ATOMS: atom_id res chain seq x y z
N MET A 1 79.26 -14.78 -20.49
CA MET A 1 77.92 -15.31 -20.16
C MET A 1 77.19 -14.26 -19.33
N GLN A 2 76.20 -13.61 -19.91
CA GLN A 2 75.49 -12.44 -19.37
C GLN A 2 74.37 -12.91 -18.44
N ILE A 3 74.39 -12.52 -17.16
CA ILE A 3 73.25 -12.66 -16.25
C ILE A 3 72.64 -11.28 -16.07
N LYS A 4 71.51 -11.04 -16.75
CA LYS A 4 70.70 -9.82 -16.64
C LYS A 4 70.17 -9.71 -15.20
N LYS A 5 70.51 -8.63 -14.49
CA LYS A 5 69.85 -8.26 -13.23
C LYS A 5 68.48 -7.66 -13.57
N LEU A 6 67.40 -8.36 -13.23
CA LEU A 6 66.07 -7.73 -13.17
C LEU A 6 65.99 -6.90 -11.88
N ALA A 7 65.83 -5.59 -12.03
CA ALA A 7 65.45 -4.71 -10.93
C ALA A 7 63.93 -4.82 -10.70
N PRO A 8 63.44 -4.84 -9.45
CA PRO A 8 62.01 -4.75 -9.18
C PRO A 8 61.53 -3.32 -9.48
N ILE A 9 60.59 -3.20 -10.41
CA ILE A 9 59.88 -1.94 -10.67
C ILE A 9 58.97 -1.71 -9.46
N ILE A 10 59.36 -0.76 -8.60
CA ILE A 10 58.49 -0.22 -7.55
C ILE A 10 57.46 0.66 -8.25
N GLY A 11 56.39 0.01 -8.75
CA GLY A 11 55.18 0.68 -9.19
C GLY A 11 54.37 1.08 -7.97
N GLY A 12 54.66 2.25 -7.41
CA GLY A 12 53.82 2.86 -6.38
C GLY A 12 52.50 3.31 -6.99
N ILE A 13 51.49 2.44 -6.99
CA ILE A 13 50.11 2.87 -7.19
C ILE A 13 49.63 3.39 -5.84
N ALA A 14 49.66 4.71 -5.67
CA ALA A 14 48.95 5.35 -4.58
C ALA A 14 47.44 5.24 -4.85
N LEU A 15 46.82 4.15 -4.38
CA LEU A 15 45.37 4.04 -4.34
C LEU A 15 44.88 4.92 -3.19
N ALA A 16 44.52 6.16 -3.50
CA ALA A 16 43.77 7.01 -2.58
C ALA A 16 42.35 6.44 -2.48
N ILE A 17 42.11 5.58 -1.49
CA ILE A 17 40.78 5.09 -1.17
C ILE A 17 40.10 6.20 -0.36
N ILE A 18 39.41 7.09 -1.05
CA ILE A 18 38.56 8.11 -0.41
C ILE A 18 37.24 7.41 -0.10
N THR A 19 37.16 6.80 1.08
CA THR A 19 35.88 6.32 1.63
C THR A 19 35.02 7.54 1.96
N ILE A 20 34.18 7.95 1.01
CA ILE A 20 33.06 8.84 1.30
C ILE A 20 32.06 7.99 2.09
N LEU A 21 32.07 8.16 3.41
CA LEU A 21 31.02 7.65 4.28
C LEU A 21 29.74 8.44 3.92
N LEU A 22 28.92 7.90 3.02
CA LEU A 22 27.56 8.38 2.82
C LEU A 22 26.80 8.05 4.11
N LEU A 23 26.80 8.98 5.06
CA LEU A 23 25.84 9.02 6.15
C LEU A 23 24.48 9.26 5.52
N VAL A 24 23.81 8.19 5.11
CA VAL A 24 22.38 8.24 4.81
C VAL A 24 21.71 8.47 6.17
N PRO A 25 21.06 9.61 6.42
CA PRO A 25 20.27 9.75 7.62
C PRO A 25 19.16 8.71 7.54
N THR A 26 19.21 7.70 8.43
CA THR A 26 18.07 6.85 8.68
C THR A 26 17.10 7.69 9.51
N SER A 27 16.36 8.57 8.82
CA SER A 27 15.15 9.13 9.39
C SER A 27 14.16 7.97 9.39
N ASP A 28 13.90 7.41 10.57
CA ASP A 28 12.76 6.51 10.79
C ASP A 28 11.53 7.17 10.15
N PRO A 29 10.73 6.45 9.33
CA PRO A 29 9.52 7.03 8.77
C PRO A 29 8.64 7.47 9.93
N VAL A 30 8.36 8.77 10.00
CA VAL A 30 7.33 9.31 10.87
C VAL A 30 6.01 8.72 10.37
N VAL A 31 5.57 7.62 10.97
CA VAL A 31 4.23 7.10 10.74
C VAL A 31 3.29 8.04 11.48
N THR A 32 2.87 9.11 10.81
CA THR A 32 1.67 9.83 11.24
C THR A 32 0.51 8.86 11.15
N SER A 33 -0.26 8.76 12.22
CA SER A 33 -1.48 7.95 12.24
C SER A 33 -2.47 8.57 11.27
N VAL A 34 -2.70 7.91 10.14
CA VAL A 34 -3.89 8.18 9.31
C VAL A 34 -5.10 7.85 10.18
N ASP A 35 -5.92 8.85 10.49
CA ASP A 35 -7.07 8.71 11.37
C ASP A 35 -8.27 8.13 10.59
N PHE A 36 -8.10 6.91 10.07
CA PHE A 36 -9.18 6.17 9.41
C PHE A 36 -9.72 5.07 10.32
N THR A 37 -11.05 4.91 10.35
CA THR A 37 -11.76 3.97 11.22
C THR A 37 -12.64 3.04 10.39
N TYR A 38 -13.25 2.02 10.99
CA TYR A 38 -14.23 1.21 10.27
C TYR A 38 -15.52 1.97 9.92
N ASP A 39 -15.78 3.13 10.52
CA ASP A 39 -16.85 4.03 10.10
C ASP A 39 -16.58 4.61 8.70
N SER A 40 -15.31 4.60 8.26
CA SER A 40 -14.96 4.96 6.89
C SER A 40 -15.62 4.04 5.85
N ASN A 41 -16.09 2.83 6.20
CA ASN A 41 -16.93 2.03 5.30
C ASN A 41 -18.25 2.74 4.96
N PHE A 42 -18.86 3.46 5.91
CA PHE A 42 -20.10 4.19 5.66
C PHE A 42 -19.83 5.44 4.80
N LYS A 43 -18.75 6.16 5.09
CA LYS A 43 -18.33 7.31 4.26
C LYS A 43 -18.04 6.88 2.82
N LEU A 44 -17.27 5.79 2.65
CA LEU A 44 -17.01 5.21 1.32
C LEU A 44 -18.31 4.84 0.63
N LYS A 45 -19.24 4.19 1.33
CA LYS A 45 -20.51 3.80 0.75
C LYS A 45 -21.31 5.01 0.22
N GLU A 46 -21.35 6.10 0.98
CA GLU A 46 -22.00 7.34 0.55
C GLU A 46 -21.32 7.90 -0.71
N GLN A 47 -19.99 8.01 -0.70
CA GLN A 47 -19.24 8.55 -1.84
C GLN A 47 -19.33 7.66 -3.10
N MET A 48 -19.26 6.34 -2.95
CA MET A 48 -19.43 5.39 -4.06
C MET A 48 -20.82 5.52 -4.70
N GLN A 49 -21.85 5.75 -3.87
CA GLN A 49 -23.23 5.90 -4.34
C GLN A 49 -23.41 7.16 -5.19
N GLU A 50 -22.70 8.25 -4.91
CA GLU A 50 -22.71 9.48 -5.74
C GLU A 50 -22.24 9.21 -7.18
N HIS A 51 -21.46 8.15 -7.37
CA HIS A 51 -20.93 7.74 -8.66
C HIS A 51 -21.61 6.49 -9.24
N GLY A 52 -22.77 6.08 -8.70
CA GLY A 52 -23.53 4.95 -9.20
C GLY A 52 -22.94 3.57 -8.84
N ILE A 53 -21.99 3.52 -7.91
CA ILE A 53 -21.44 2.27 -7.36
C ILE A 53 -22.16 1.95 -6.06
N VAL A 54 -22.77 0.77 -6.01
CA VAL A 54 -23.49 0.29 -4.83
C VAL A 54 -22.53 -0.51 -3.96
N MET A 55 -22.32 -0.05 -2.72
CA MET A 55 -21.52 -0.75 -1.72
C MET A 55 -22.43 -1.40 -0.67
N SER A 56 -22.23 -2.68 -0.40
CA SER A 56 -22.98 -3.41 0.63
C SER A 56 -22.68 -2.88 2.03
N ASN A 57 -23.49 -3.26 3.01
CA ASN A 57 -23.09 -3.08 4.41
C ASN A 57 -21.85 -3.95 4.71
N PRO A 58 -20.94 -3.48 5.58
CA PRO A 58 -19.73 -4.22 5.90
C PRO A 58 -20.03 -5.48 6.71
N ILE A 59 -19.53 -6.61 6.22
CA ILE A 59 -19.47 -7.85 6.99
C ILE A 59 -18.25 -7.77 7.89
N GLN A 60 -18.43 -7.96 9.20
CA GLN A 60 -17.34 -7.94 10.17
C GLN A 60 -16.78 -9.36 10.36
N ILE A 61 -15.46 -9.49 10.31
CA ILE A 61 -14.74 -10.76 10.49
C ILE A 61 -13.76 -10.57 11.66
N LYS A 62 -13.79 -11.51 12.61
CA LYS A 62 -13.04 -11.48 13.87
C LYS A 62 -12.62 -12.89 14.27
N GLY A 63 -11.63 -13.00 15.17
CA GLY A 63 -11.20 -14.26 15.75
C GLY A 63 -10.61 -15.21 14.70
N ASP A 64 -10.84 -16.51 14.85
CA ASP A 64 -10.20 -17.55 14.03
C ASP A 64 -10.51 -17.42 12.53
N SER A 65 -11.68 -16.85 12.18
CA SER A 65 -12.10 -16.63 10.79
C SER A 65 -11.25 -15.60 10.03
N ILE A 66 -10.40 -14.82 10.72
CA ILE A 66 -9.47 -13.87 10.07
C ILE A 66 -8.49 -14.59 9.15
N ASN A 67 -8.01 -15.77 9.56
CA ASN A 67 -7.01 -16.52 8.79
C ASN A 67 -7.57 -17.09 7.48
N GLU A 68 -8.90 -17.26 7.41
CA GLU A 68 -9.60 -17.79 6.24
C GLU A 68 -9.97 -16.67 5.25
N HIS A 69 -10.36 -15.50 5.76
CA HIS A 69 -10.98 -14.45 4.93
C HIS A 69 -10.18 -13.15 4.82
N CYS A 70 -9.18 -12.94 5.68
CA CYS A 70 -8.41 -11.70 5.73
C CYS A 70 -6.90 -11.95 5.82
N ASN A 71 -6.41 -12.92 5.03
CA ASN A 71 -5.02 -13.38 4.99
C ASN A 71 -4.18 -12.69 3.91
N PHE A 72 -4.32 -11.36 3.79
CA PHE A 72 -3.72 -10.59 2.70
C PHE A 72 -2.22 -10.35 2.85
N PHE A 73 -1.68 -10.43 4.06
CA PHE A 73 -0.26 -10.18 4.30
C PHE A 73 0.54 -11.47 4.24
N LYS A 74 1.52 -11.52 3.33
CA LYS A 74 2.49 -12.63 3.26
C LYS A 74 3.39 -12.68 4.50
N ASP A 75 3.69 -11.53 5.08
CA ASP A 75 4.47 -11.44 6.31
C ASP A 75 3.62 -11.85 7.52
N SER A 76 3.92 -13.01 8.10
CA SER A 76 3.22 -13.54 9.28
C SER A 76 3.27 -12.62 10.51
N SER A 77 4.30 -11.79 10.65
CA SER A 77 4.43 -10.83 11.75
C SER A 77 3.49 -9.63 11.60
N ILE A 78 3.10 -9.31 10.37
CA ILE A 78 2.08 -8.29 10.07
C ILE A 78 0.70 -8.93 10.14
N GLN A 79 0.53 -10.11 9.52
CA GLN A 79 -0.74 -10.83 9.52
C GLN A 79 -1.24 -11.16 10.93
N SER A 80 -0.35 -11.54 11.85
CA SER A 80 -0.70 -11.83 13.24
C SER A 80 -1.19 -10.63 14.05
N LYS A 81 -1.02 -9.40 13.54
CA LYS A 81 -1.53 -8.16 14.15
C LYS A 81 -2.94 -7.81 13.66
N VAL A 82 -3.47 -8.56 12.70
CA VAL A 82 -4.84 -8.39 12.22
C VAL A 82 -5.79 -9.07 13.20
N GLU A 83 -6.58 -8.27 13.91
CA GLU A 83 -7.57 -8.73 14.89
C GLU A 83 -9.01 -8.48 14.43
N TYR A 84 -9.16 -7.69 13.36
CA TYR A 84 -10.44 -7.28 12.83
C TYR A 84 -10.29 -6.97 11.34
N CYS A 85 -11.27 -7.37 10.56
CA CYS A 85 -11.44 -6.87 9.21
C CYS A 85 -12.92 -6.71 8.84
N THR A 86 -13.15 -5.91 7.81
CA THR A 86 -14.45 -5.80 7.15
C THR A 86 -14.32 -6.20 5.70
N SER A 87 -15.41 -6.70 5.13
CA SER A 87 -15.55 -6.92 3.69
C SER A 87 -16.88 -6.35 3.23
N THR A 88 -16.84 -5.60 2.13
CA THR A 88 -18.02 -5.01 1.48
C THR A 88 -18.00 -5.38 0.01
N GLU A 89 -19.14 -5.77 -0.53
CA GLU A 89 -19.34 -6.00 -1.95
C GLU A 89 -19.57 -4.67 -2.68
N LEU A 90 -18.98 -4.55 -3.87
CA LEU A 90 -19.19 -3.46 -4.82
C LEU A 90 -19.97 -3.98 -6.03
N LYS A 91 -20.96 -3.20 -6.46
CA LYS A 91 -21.73 -3.43 -7.67
C LYS A 91 -21.86 -2.16 -8.49
N ASP A 92 -21.98 -2.31 -9.80
CA ASP A 92 -22.34 -1.18 -10.67
C ASP A 92 -23.84 -0.86 -10.55
N SER A 93 -24.27 0.16 -11.29
CA SER A 93 -25.66 0.61 -11.32
C SER A 93 -26.63 -0.41 -11.91
N GLU A 94 -26.14 -1.39 -12.67
CA GLU A 94 -26.92 -2.49 -13.25
C GLU A 94 -27.00 -3.71 -12.30
N GLY A 95 -26.24 -3.68 -11.21
CA GLY A 95 -26.16 -4.74 -10.22
C GLY A 95 -25.09 -5.80 -10.51
N ASN A 96 -24.25 -5.60 -11.53
CA ASN A 96 -23.14 -6.50 -11.81
C ASN A 96 -22.08 -6.38 -10.72
N PHE A 97 -21.49 -7.51 -10.34
CA PHE A 97 -20.45 -7.56 -9.33
C PHE A 97 -19.16 -6.93 -9.85
N LEU A 98 -18.64 -5.95 -9.12
CA LEU A 98 -17.36 -5.30 -9.44
C LEU A 98 -16.22 -5.85 -8.58
N GLY A 99 -16.48 -6.23 -7.34
CA GLY A 99 -15.42 -6.66 -6.43
C GLY A 99 -15.74 -6.44 -4.98
N ASN A 100 -14.70 -6.39 -4.15
CA ASN A 100 -14.82 -6.15 -2.73
C ASN A 100 -13.85 -5.08 -2.24
N VAL A 101 -14.25 -4.35 -1.20
CA VAL A 101 -13.33 -3.54 -0.38
C VAL A 101 -13.14 -4.25 0.96
N HIS A 102 -11.90 -4.36 1.38
CA HIS A 102 -11.49 -4.91 2.66
C HIS A 102 -10.77 -3.85 3.48
N MET A 103 -11.23 -3.59 4.70
CA MET A 103 -10.44 -2.85 5.69
C MET A 103 -9.94 -3.81 6.75
N VAL A 104 -8.66 -3.71 7.11
CA VAL A 104 -7.94 -4.73 7.88
C VAL A 104 -7.07 -4.06 8.93
N GLY A 105 -7.11 -4.52 10.17
CA GLY A 105 -6.26 -4.01 11.26
C GLY A 105 -6.70 -4.54 12.62
N ASN A 106 -6.65 -3.69 13.66
CA ASN A 106 -7.27 -4.01 14.95
C ASN A 106 -8.69 -3.43 15.03
N SER A 107 -9.45 -3.75 16.08
CA SER A 107 -10.87 -3.37 16.21
C SER A 107 -11.16 -1.87 16.27
N LYS A 108 -10.15 -1.04 16.58
CA LYS A 108 -10.30 0.43 16.71
C LYS A 108 -9.71 1.16 15.52
N ASN A 109 -8.55 0.69 15.07
CA ASN A 109 -7.74 1.30 14.04
C ASN A 109 -7.48 0.26 12.94
N PRO A 110 -8.25 0.29 11.85
CA PRO A 110 -7.81 -0.36 10.63
C PRO A 110 -6.44 0.21 10.21
N GLN A 111 -5.65 -0.63 9.56
CA GLN A 111 -4.26 -0.36 9.16
C GLN A 111 -4.09 -0.40 7.64
N LEU A 112 -5.00 -1.06 6.94
CA LEU A 112 -5.01 -1.18 5.50
C LEU A 112 -6.45 -1.17 4.98
N ALA A 113 -6.67 -0.50 3.85
CA ALA A 113 -7.86 -0.66 3.02
C ALA A 113 -7.44 -1.14 1.63
N MET A 114 -8.11 -2.16 1.12
CA MET A 114 -7.83 -2.77 -0.18
C MET A 114 -9.11 -2.92 -0.98
N ALA A 115 -9.12 -2.44 -2.23
CA ALA A 115 -10.10 -2.87 -3.21
C ALA A 115 -9.54 -4.03 -4.03
N ILE A 116 -10.32 -5.11 -4.11
CA ILE A 116 -10.08 -6.26 -4.98
C ILE A 116 -11.18 -6.25 -6.03
N ILE A 117 -10.86 -5.69 -7.20
CA ILE A 117 -11.81 -5.51 -8.30
C ILE A 117 -11.63 -6.64 -9.31
N GLN A 118 -12.74 -7.27 -9.69
CA GLN A 118 -12.79 -8.18 -10.81
C GLN A 118 -12.92 -7.36 -12.08
N THR A 119 -11.85 -7.30 -12.85
CA THR A 119 -11.88 -6.72 -14.20
C THR A 119 -11.84 -7.83 -15.23
N ASP A 120 -12.57 -7.65 -16.33
CA ASP A 120 -12.28 -8.41 -17.53
C ASP A 120 -10.86 -8.03 -17.98
N PRO A 121 -9.94 -8.99 -18.20
CA PRO A 121 -8.57 -8.71 -18.63
C PRO A 121 -8.47 -7.94 -19.95
N PHE A 122 -9.55 -7.86 -20.73
CA PHE A 122 -9.63 -7.04 -21.96
C PHE A 122 -10.22 -5.63 -21.73
N LEU A 123 -10.67 -5.32 -20.51
CA LEU A 123 -11.26 -4.03 -20.09
C LEU A 123 -10.41 -3.36 -19.00
N SER A 124 -9.09 -3.32 -19.18
CA SER A 124 -8.14 -2.71 -18.24
C SER A 124 -8.37 -1.22 -17.96
N GLU A 125 -9.28 -0.57 -18.69
CA GLU A 125 -9.68 0.84 -18.55
C GLU A 125 -11.18 0.98 -18.23
N SER A 126 -11.76 0.05 -17.46
CA SER A 126 -13.13 0.22 -16.96
C SER A 126 -13.23 1.54 -16.18
N PRO A 127 -14.15 2.45 -16.56
CA PRO A 127 -14.39 3.70 -15.82
C PRO A 127 -14.69 3.45 -14.35
N GLU A 128 -15.37 2.35 -14.03
CA GLU A 128 -15.69 1.93 -12.67
C GLU A 128 -14.43 1.63 -11.84
N LEU A 129 -13.40 1.02 -12.45
CA LEU A 129 -12.12 0.75 -11.78
C LEU A 129 -11.46 2.05 -11.32
N VAL A 130 -11.32 3.01 -12.25
CA VAL A 130 -10.72 4.32 -11.97
C VAL A 130 -11.48 5.01 -10.85
N LEU A 131 -12.80 4.94 -10.93
CA LEU A 131 -13.69 5.60 -10.01
C LEU A 131 -13.62 5.00 -8.61
N VAL A 132 -13.61 3.67 -8.46
CA VAL A 132 -13.43 3.01 -7.15
C VAL A 132 -12.13 3.45 -6.50
N PHE A 133 -11.01 3.40 -7.23
CA PHE A 133 -9.71 3.78 -6.65
C PHE A 133 -9.65 5.27 -6.30
N GLN A 134 -10.18 6.14 -7.17
CA GLN A 134 -10.23 7.58 -6.91
C GLN A 134 -11.07 7.89 -5.68
N THR A 135 -12.28 7.33 -5.58
CA THR A 135 -13.15 7.52 -4.40
C THR A 135 -12.49 6.99 -3.13
N MET A 136 -11.81 5.85 -3.18
CA MET A 136 -11.07 5.33 -2.02
C MET A 136 -9.96 6.27 -1.57
N ILE A 137 -9.18 6.79 -2.51
CA ILE A 137 -8.11 7.76 -2.21
C ILE A 137 -8.72 9.00 -1.56
N GLN A 138 -9.68 9.65 -2.24
CA GLN A 138 -10.28 10.90 -1.78
C GLN A 138 -11.00 10.76 -0.42
N THR A 139 -11.51 9.55 -0.11
CA THR A 139 -12.24 9.32 1.16
C THR A 139 -11.33 8.89 2.31
N LEU A 140 -10.27 8.13 2.04
CA LEU A 140 -9.47 7.47 3.08
C LEU A 140 -8.10 8.11 3.31
N VAL A 141 -7.54 8.74 2.28
CA VAL A 141 -6.21 9.32 2.34
C VAL A 141 -6.34 10.76 2.86
N CYS A 142 -5.52 11.13 3.84
CA CYS A 142 -5.45 12.50 4.32
C CYS A 142 -4.92 13.44 3.22
N ASP A 143 -5.22 14.74 3.35
CA ASP A 143 -4.57 15.79 2.55
C ASP A 143 -3.07 15.97 2.85
N CYS A 144 -2.51 15.12 3.71
CA CYS A 144 -1.12 15.16 4.17
C CYS A 144 -0.15 14.36 3.29
N TRP A 145 -0.60 13.79 2.17
CA TRP A 145 0.24 12.96 1.28
C TRP A 145 1.52 13.67 0.83
N GLU A 146 1.44 14.94 0.44
CA GLU A 146 2.60 15.73 0.00
C GLU A 146 3.66 15.90 1.08
N GLU A 147 3.22 15.99 2.33
CA GLU A 147 4.10 16.14 3.49
C GLU A 147 4.71 14.81 3.90
N GLN A 148 3.92 13.73 3.86
CA GLN A 148 4.34 12.40 4.33
C GLN A 148 5.14 11.61 3.30
N LYS A 149 4.90 11.83 1.99
CA LYS A 149 5.53 11.11 0.86
C LYS A 149 5.69 9.60 1.13
N PRO A 150 4.59 8.91 1.42
CA PRO A 150 4.65 7.52 1.86
C PRO A 150 5.36 6.65 0.82
N GLY A 151 6.39 5.93 1.24
CA GLY A 151 7.20 5.08 0.34
C GLY A 151 8.04 5.83 -0.70
N GLY A 152 8.18 7.15 -0.60
CA GLY A 152 8.87 7.97 -1.60
C GLY A 152 8.10 8.13 -2.91
N LEU A 153 6.79 7.87 -2.90
CA LEU A 153 5.92 8.00 -4.07
C LEU A 153 5.64 9.48 -4.38
N GLU A 154 5.37 9.76 -5.66
CA GLU A 154 4.91 11.09 -6.11
C GLU A 154 3.50 11.40 -5.56
N SER A 155 3.11 12.65 -5.73
CA SER A 155 1.81 13.17 -5.33
C SER A 155 0.66 12.38 -5.96
N ILE A 156 -0.43 12.17 -5.20
CA ILE A 156 -1.67 11.72 -5.81
C ILE A 156 -2.41 12.98 -6.32
N PRO A 157 -2.79 13.03 -7.61
CA PRO A 157 -3.60 14.14 -8.13
C PRO A 157 -4.91 14.24 -7.34
N ALA A 158 -5.26 15.46 -6.91
CA ALA A 158 -6.51 15.76 -6.25
C ALA A 158 -7.73 15.55 -7.17
#